data_AF-A0A2S9AIC3-F1
#
_entry.id   AF-A0A2S9AIC3-F1
#
_cell.length_a   1.000
_cell.length_b   1.000
_cell.length_c   1.000
_cell.angle_alpha   90.00
_cell.angle_beta   90.00
_cell.angle_gamma   90.00
#
_symmetry.space_group_name_H-M   'P 1'
#
loop_
_entity.id
_entity.type
_entity.pdbx_description
1 polymer ?
#
loop_
_entity_poly.entity_id
_entity_poly.type
_entity_poly.pdbx_seq_one_letter_code
_entity_poly.pdbx_strand_id
1 'polypeptide(L)'
;MSAISTLTDRNAVEDALDEFDRIGRFAFLERYGFGEAKEYFLVTETGNYDSKAVFAAAYERQFGTRLTPDDFSGGKQGAARWLSDLGYAIEGLDSKEGRLTFDSFEAALNAFRLAVENINAARDFVASRNFVTFYLPPSRQYIAMIPRGGSRPTAWINKGYVWFKNDDGTQDGIAFPYNKLRDGGRNSRQRRREEAERRICPTPGCGMVLPPNGVCDYC
;
A
#
# COMPACT_ATOMS: atom_id res chain seq x y z
N MET A 1 -1.52 7.48 -28.93
CA MET A 1 -2.34 7.72 -27.72
C MET A 1 -3.31 6.56 -27.60
N SER A 2 -2.97 5.53 -26.84
CA SER A 2 -3.87 4.39 -26.61
C SER A 2 -4.85 4.79 -25.51
N ALA A 3 -6.15 4.70 -25.80
CA ALA A 3 -7.18 4.95 -24.79
C ALA A 3 -7.08 3.86 -23.71
N ILE A 4 -6.82 4.25 -22.46
CA ILE A 4 -6.85 3.33 -21.32
C ILE A 4 -8.29 2.80 -21.20
N SER A 5 -8.44 1.48 -21.28
CA SER A 5 -9.74 0.83 -21.10
C SER A 5 -10.20 0.91 -19.64
N THR A 6 -11.51 0.90 -19.42
CA THR A 6 -12.07 0.87 -18.07
C THR A 6 -11.66 -0.42 -17.35
N LEU A 7 -10.92 -0.31 -16.25
CA LEU A 7 -10.69 -1.44 -15.35
C LEU A 7 -12.01 -1.82 -14.67
N THR A 8 -12.46 -3.05 -14.84
CA THR A 8 -13.74 -3.54 -14.29
C THR A 8 -13.58 -4.71 -13.32
N ASP A 9 -12.43 -5.39 -13.34
CA ASP A 9 -12.20 -6.56 -12.51
C ASP A 9 -11.61 -6.19 -11.14
N ARG A 10 -12.45 -6.31 -10.11
CA ARG A 10 -12.02 -6.11 -8.72
C ARG A 10 -10.98 -7.16 -8.29
N ASN A 11 -11.04 -8.39 -8.78
CA ASN A 11 -10.07 -9.43 -8.40
C ASN A 11 -8.67 -9.08 -8.91
N ALA A 12 -8.56 -8.46 -10.07
CA ALA A 12 -7.28 -7.98 -10.60
C ALA A 12 -6.64 -6.92 -9.68
N VAL A 13 -7.44 -6.04 -9.06
CA VAL A 13 -6.97 -5.06 -8.08
C VAL A 13 -6.53 -5.75 -6.79
N GLU A 14 -7.32 -6.70 -6.29
CA GLU A 14 -6.99 -7.47 -5.08
C GLU A 14 -5.68 -8.25 -5.24
N ASP A 15 -5.47 -8.91 -6.38
CA ASP A 15 -4.24 -9.64 -6.67
C ASP A 15 -3.02 -8.71 -6.76
N ALA A 16 -3.21 -7.50 -7.29
CA ALA A 16 -2.16 -6.48 -7.30
C ALA A 16 -1.81 -6.00 -5.88
N LEU A 17 -2.80 -5.83 -5.01
CA LEU A 17 -2.58 -5.48 -3.60
C LEU A 17 -1.86 -6.60 -2.84
N ASP A 18 -2.28 -7.85 -3.02
CA ASP A 18 -1.63 -9.03 -2.41
C ASP A 18 -0.18 -9.18 -2.90
N GLU A 19 0.09 -8.88 -4.18
CA GLU A 19 1.45 -8.86 -4.69
C GLU A 19 2.28 -7.73 -4.09
N PHE A 20 1.73 -6.51 -4.01
CA PHE A 20 2.38 -5.37 -3.38
C PHE A 20 2.76 -5.66 -1.94
N ASP A 21 1.87 -6.27 -1.17
CA ASP A 21 2.14 -6.70 0.20
C ASP A 21 3.26 -7.75 0.26
N ARG A 22 3.25 -8.72 -0.67
CA ARG A 22 4.20 -9.84 -0.68
C ARG A 22 5.63 -9.44 -1.06
N ILE A 23 5.78 -8.58 -2.07
CA ILE A 23 7.11 -8.18 -2.57
C ILE A 23 7.59 -6.86 -1.96
N GLY A 24 6.69 -6.13 -1.31
CA GLY A 24 6.96 -4.82 -0.74
C GLY A 24 6.93 -3.70 -1.77
N ARG A 25 6.68 -2.49 -1.29
CA ARG A 25 6.50 -1.27 -2.11
C ARG A 25 7.63 -1.04 -3.10
N PHE A 26 8.89 -1.09 -2.65
CA PHE A 26 10.05 -0.78 -3.51
C PHE A 26 10.15 -1.74 -4.70
N ALA A 27 10.15 -3.06 -4.45
CA ALA A 27 10.24 -4.06 -5.50
C ALA A 27 9.01 -4.04 -6.42
N PHE A 28 7.84 -3.69 -5.90
CA PHE A 28 6.63 -3.52 -6.71
C PHE A 28 6.76 -2.33 -7.67
N LEU A 29 7.17 -1.17 -7.16
CA LEU A 29 7.37 0.03 -7.97
C LEU A 29 8.41 -0.19 -9.06
N GLU A 30 9.54 -0.82 -8.71
CA GLU A 30 10.59 -1.19 -9.67
C GLU A 30 10.05 -2.15 -10.74
N ARG A 31 9.37 -3.22 -10.33
CA ARG A 31 8.82 -4.24 -11.25
C ARG A 31 7.88 -3.64 -12.28
N TYR A 32 7.02 -2.70 -11.89
CA TYR A 32 6.03 -2.09 -12.77
C TYR A 32 6.53 -0.79 -13.43
N GLY A 33 7.72 -0.31 -13.10
CA GLY A 33 8.30 0.90 -13.69
C GLY A 33 7.63 2.20 -13.22
N PHE A 34 7.09 2.20 -12.00
CA PHE A 34 6.46 3.38 -11.41
C PHE A 34 7.34 4.02 -10.36
N GLY A 35 7.34 5.35 -10.32
CA GLY A 35 7.78 6.08 -9.14
C GLY A 35 6.66 6.16 -8.11
N GLU A 36 7.01 6.63 -6.92
CA GLU A 36 6.04 6.81 -5.83
C GLU A 36 4.86 7.72 -6.21
N ALA A 37 3.71 7.45 -5.61
CA ALA A 37 2.51 8.26 -5.76
C ALA A 37 2.75 9.67 -5.24
N LYS A 38 2.53 10.65 -6.13
CA LYS A 38 2.65 12.08 -5.82
C LYS A 38 1.33 12.75 -5.47
N GLU A 39 0.21 12.11 -5.79
CA GLU A 39 -1.12 12.73 -5.69
C GLU A 39 -2.18 11.89 -5.00
N TYR A 40 -2.19 10.56 -5.17
CA TYR A 40 -3.28 9.70 -4.67
C TYR A 40 -2.78 8.33 -4.20
N PHE A 41 -3.29 7.89 -3.05
CA PHE A 41 -3.15 6.53 -2.55
C PHE A 41 -4.47 5.78 -2.63
N LEU A 42 -4.41 4.49 -2.93
CA LEU A 42 -5.49 3.56 -2.63
C LEU A 42 -5.36 3.13 -1.16
N VAL A 43 -6.45 3.24 -0.42
CA VAL A 43 -6.50 2.96 1.01
C VAL A 43 -7.34 1.72 1.27
N THR A 44 -6.79 0.80 2.05
CA THR A 44 -7.48 -0.39 2.55
C THR A 44 -7.32 -0.46 4.07
N GLU A 45 -7.95 -1.47 4.70
CA GLU A 45 -7.70 -1.79 6.12
C GLU A 45 -6.24 -2.20 6.39
N THR A 46 -5.53 -2.69 5.38
CA THR A 46 -4.17 -3.25 5.48
C THR A 46 -3.07 -2.21 5.22
N GLY A 47 -3.36 -1.12 4.50
CA GLY A 47 -2.38 -0.08 4.23
C GLY A 47 -2.77 0.89 3.12
N ASN A 48 -1.78 1.69 2.72
CA ASN A 48 -1.89 2.65 1.62
C ASN A 48 -0.98 2.22 0.48
N TYR A 49 -1.50 2.30 -0.74
CA TYR A 49 -0.87 1.76 -1.93
C TYR A 49 -0.77 2.80 -3.04
N ASP A 50 0.33 2.81 -3.77
CA ASP A 50 0.55 3.75 -4.87
C ASP A 50 -0.49 3.53 -5.98
N SER A 51 -1.51 4.40 -6.04
CA SER A 51 -2.73 4.17 -6.83
C SER A 51 -2.46 3.90 -8.32
N LYS A 52 -1.46 4.57 -8.91
CA LYS A 52 -1.05 4.35 -10.31
C LYS A 52 -0.38 2.99 -10.51
N ALA A 53 0.49 2.59 -9.59
CA ALA A 53 1.20 1.32 -9.69
C ALA A 53 0.23 0.14 -9.52
N VAL A 54 -0.67 0.21 -8.52
CA VAL A 54 -1.71 -0.81 -8.31
C VAL A 54 -2.65 -0.89 -9.52
N PHE A 55 -3.11 0.24 -10.04
CA PHE A 55 -3.95 0.25 -11.24
C PHE A 55 -3.23 -0.36 -12.44
N ALA A 56 -1.96 0.00 -12.67
CA ALA A 56 -1.19 -0.55 -13.80
C ALA A 56 -0.99 -2.07 -13.69
N ALA A 57 -0.71 -2.58 -12.49
CA ALA A 57 -0.60 -4.01 -12.25
C ALA A 57 -1.94 -4.74 -12.47
N ALA A 58 -3.05 -4.18 -11.98
CA ALA A 58 -4.39 -4.73 -12.21
C ALA A 58 -4.79 -4.70 -13.69
N TYR A 59 -4.43 -3.61 -14.39
CA TYR A 59 -4.69 -3.45 -15.82
C TYR A 59 -3.90 -4.45 -16.66
N GLU A 60 -2.61 -4.66 -16.34
CA GLU A 60 -1.77 -5.68 -16.99
C GLU A 60 -2.37 -7.07 -16.80
N ARG A 61 -2.95 -7.36 -15.64
CA ARG A 61 -3.63 -8.63 -15.37
C ARG A 61 -4.92 -8.81 -16.16
N GLN A 62 -5.76 -7.78 -16.23
CA GLN A 62 -7.05 -7.87 -16.93
C GLN A 62 -6.90 -7.87 -18.45
N PHE A 63 -5.98 -7.07 -19.00
CA PHE A 63 -5.88 -6.82 -20.44
C PHE A 63 -4.58 -7.31 -21.07
N GLY A 64 -3.66 -7.90 -20.29
CA GLY A 64 -2.35 -8.35 -20.78
C GLY A 64 -1.43 -7.22 -21.25
N THR A 65 -1.80 -5.96 -21.00
CA THR A 65 -1.10 -4.78 -21.51
C THR A 65 -0.46 -4.01 -20.37
N ARG A 66 0.86 -3.83 -20.43
CA ARG A 66 1.59 -3.05 -19.43
C ARG A 66 1.40 -1.55 -19.66
N LEU A 67 0.99 -0.85 -18.60
CA LEU A 67 0.92 0.61 -18.57
C LEU A 67 2.18 1.20 -17.95
N THR A 68 2.55 2.38 -18.41
CA THR A 68 3.70 3.17 -17.96
C THR A 68 3.24 4.46 -17.27
N PRO A 69 4.10 5.15 -16.51
CA PRO A 69 3.75 6.44 -15.90
C PRO A 69 3.21 7.48 -16.89
N ASP A 70 3.69 7.46 -18.14
CA ASP A 70 3.30 8.40 -19.20
C ASP A 70 1.86 8.16 -19.68
N ASP A 71 1.35 6.93 -19.58
CA ASP A 71 -0.06 6.62 -19.87
C ASP A 71 -1.02 7.31 -18.90
N PHE A 72 -0.51 7.76 -17.74
CA PHE A 72 -1.25 8.52 -16.74
C PHE A 72 -0.99 10.03 -16.78
N SER A 73 -0.26 10.52 -17.79
CA SER A 73 0.02 11.94 -17.97
C SER A 73 -1.21 12.63 -18.62
N GLY A 74 -1.86 13.53 -17.88
CA GLY A 74 -3.09 14.19 -18.37
C GLY A 74 -4.06 14.69 -17.30
N GLY A 75 -3.88 14.32 -16.04
CA GLY A 75 -4.63 14.92 -14.93
C GLY A 75 -5.12 13.94 -13.89
N LYS A 76 -5.49 14.52 -12.76
CA LYS A 76 -5.76 13.99 -11.41
C LYS A 76 -6.85 12.91 -11.28
N GLN A 77 -7.27 12.25 -12.36
CA GLN A 77 -8.47 11.40 -12.40
C GLN A 77 -8.32 10.10 -13.21
N GLY A 78 -7.13 9.67 -13.60
CA GLY A 78 -6.97 8.38 -14.29
C GLY A 78 -7.16 7.21 -13.32
N ALA A 79 -6.07 6.68 -12.79
CA ALA A 79 -6.08 5.53 -11.87
C ALA A 79 -6.98 5.72 -10.63
N ALA A 80 -6.89 6.89 -9.98
CA ALA A 80 -7.68 7.21 -8.79
C ALA A 80 -9.20 7.11 -9.04
N ARG A 81 -9.69 7.64 -10.15
CA ARG A 81 -11.12 7.61 -10.45
C ARG A 81 -11.60 6.20 -10.73
N TRP A 82 -10.87 5.45 -11.55
CA TRP A 82 -11.22 4.06 -11.87
C TRP A 82 -11.26 3.18 -10.61
N LEU A 83 -10.26 3.30 -9.74
CA LEU A 83 -10.24 2.57 -8.48
C LEU A 83 -11.38 2.99 -7.55
N SER A 84 -11.71 4.28 -7.51
CA SER A 84 -12.89 4.78 -6.79
C SER A 84 -14.20 4.26 -7.37
N ASP A 85 -14.34 4.19 -8.69
CA ASP A 85 -15.53 3.65 -9.39
C ASP A 85 -15.70 2.15 -9.12
N LEU A 86 -14.59 1.43 -8.88
CA LEU A 86 -14.59 0.04 -8.40
C LEU A 86 -14.91 -0.10 -6.90
N GLY A 87 -15.11 1.01 -6.19
CA GLY A 87 -15.45 1.05 -4.77
C GLY A 87 -14.25 0.94 -3.82
N TYR A 88 -13.05 1.35 -4.26
CA TYR A 88 -11.90 1.52 -3.38
C TYR A 88 -11.84 2.93 -2.83
N ALA A 89 -11.41 3.08 -1.57
CA ALA A 89 -11.17 4.38 -0.98
C ALA A 89 -9.88 4.97 -1.57
N ILE A 90 -9.98 6.14 -2.19
CA ILE A 90 -8.82 6.87 -2.69
C ILE A 90 -8.62 8.13 -1.87
N GLU A 91 -7.41 8.28 -1.36
CA GLU A 91 -7.02 9.47 -0.60
C GLU A 91 -6.02 10.30 -1.38
N GLY A 92 -6.38 11.56 -1.60
CA GLY A 92 -5.47 12.54 -2.14
C GLY A 92 -4.42 12.95 -1.12
N LEU A 93 -3.17 13.04 -1.54
CA LEU A 93 -2.05 13.59 -0.76
C LEU A 93 -2.25 15.06 -0.40
N ASP A 94 -3.20 15.77 -1.03
CA ASP A 94 -3.16 17.22 -1.06
C ASP A 94 -4.52 17.96 -0.98
N SER A 95 -5.57 17.42 -0.35
CA SER A 95 -6.69 18.29 0.07
C SER A 95 -6.23 19.16 1.26
N LYS A 96 -5.99 20.46 1.05
CA LYS A 96 -5.64 21.40 2.15
C LYS A 96 -6.72 21.46 3.22
N GLU A 97 -7.96 21.27 2.78
CA GLU A 97 -9.13 21.17 3.65
C GLU A 97 -9.05 19.95 4.57
N GLY A 98 -9.27 20.19 5.87
CA GLY A 98 -9.35 19.15 6.90
C GLY A 98 -8.01 18.62 7.44
N ARG A 99 -6.87 19.14 7.00
CA ARG A 99 -5.57 18.76 7.56
C ARG A 99 -5.44 19.24 9.00
N LEU A 100 -4.89 18.41 9.86
CA LEU A 100 -4.44 18.83 11.19
C LEU A 100 -2.96 19.24 11.08
N THR A 101 -2.66 20.51 11.38
CA THR A 101 -1.30 21.05 11.31
C THR A 101 -0.77 21.30 12.72
N PHE A 102 0.52 21.00 12.91
CA PHE A 102 1.24 21.08 14.17
C PHE A 102 2.58 21.78 13.96
N ASP A 103 3.03 22.49 14.98
CA ASP A 103 4.32 23.17 15.07
C ASP A 103 5.43 22.30 15.68
N SER A 104 5.06 21.14 16.23
CA SER A 104 5.97 20.19 16.86
C SER A 104 5.69 18.75 16.44
N PHE A 105 6.76 17.98 16.33
CA PHE A 105 6.67 16.56 15.99
C PHE A 105 5.90 15.77 17.05
N GLU A 106 6.12 16.05 18.34
CA GLU A 106 5.47 15.33 19.43
C GLU A 106 3.94 15.52 19.42
N ALA A 107 3.45 16.72 19.12
CA ALA A 107 2.01 16.95 18.98
C ALA A 107 1.42 16.17 17.79
N ALA A 108 2.11 16.16 16.65
CA ALA A 108 1.72 15.37 15.50
C ALA A 108 1.76 13.86 15.80
N LEU A 109 2.78 13.38 16.51
CA LEU A 109 2.97 11.99 16.89
C LEU A 109 1.85 11.50 17.82
N ASN A 110 1.47 12.33 18.81
CA ASN A 110 0.36 12.05 19.70
C ASN A 110 -0.98 11.94 18.93
N ALA A 111 -1.20 12.83 17.96
CA ALA A 111 -2.38 12.76 17.09
C ALA A 111 -2.35 11.54 16.16
N PHE A 112 -1.18 11.17 15.66
CA PHE A 112 -1.01 10.06 14.73
C PHE A 112 -1.15 8.70 15.40
N ARG A 113 -0.71 8.53 16.66
CA ARG A 113 -0.69 7.25 17.40
C ARG A 113 0.17 6.19 16.69
N LEU A 114 1.47 6.43 16.61
CA LEU A 114 2.44 5.46 16.11
C LEU A 114 2.65 4.32 17.13
N ALA A 115 3.00 3.11 16.67
CA ALA A 115 3.35 1.99 17.56
C ALA A 115 4.57 2.36 18.42
N VAL A 116 4.57 1.96 19.69
CA VAL A 116 5.60 2.38 20.67
C VAL A 116 6.99 1.95 20.23
N GLU A 117 7.09 0.76 19.62
CA GLU A 117 8.29 0.18 19.04
C GLU A 117 8.91 1.05 17.94
N ASN A 118 8.09 1.85 17.25
CA ASN A 118 8.52 2.71 16.14
C ASN A 118 8.78 4.15 16.57
N ILE A 119 8.40 4.55 17.79
CA ILE A 119 8.52 5.93 18.26
C ILE A 119 9.98 6.39 18.25
N ASN A 120 10.91 5.56 18.73
CA ASN A 120 12.33 5.93 18.79
C ASN A 120 12.91 6.11 17.39
N ALA A 121 12.66 5.16 16.48
CA ALA A 121 13.11 5.28 15.09
C ALA A 121 12.57 6.53 14.39
N ALA A 122 11.30 6.88 14.66
CA ALA A 122 10.70 8.09 14.11
C ALA A 122 11.32 9.38 14.72
N ARG A 123 11.59 9.39 16.03
CA ARG A 123 12.26 10.52 16.70
C ARG A 123 13.68 10.72 16.21
N ASP A 124 14.46 9.64 16.11
CA ASP A 124 15.83 9.67 15.60
C ASP A 124 15.86 10.20 14.17
N PHE A 125 14.87 9.79 13.36
CA PHE A 125 14.71 10.33 12.02
C PHE A 125 14.50 11.84 12.04
N VAL A 126 13.52 12.34 12.80
CA VAL A 126 13.18 13.78 12.83
C VAL A 126 14.31 14.61 13.45
N ALA A 127 14.96 14.13 14.50
CA ALA A 127 15.97 14.86 15.26
C ALA A 127 17.20 15.24 14.42
N SER A 128 17.54 14.45 13.40
CA SER A 128 18.68 14.75 12.54
C SER A 128 18.33 15.66 11.34
N ARG A 129 17.13 16.27 11.29
CA ARG A 129 16.65 17.11 10.20
C ARG A 129 15.91 18.36 10.71
N ASN A 130 15.86 19.41 9.89
CA ASN A 130 15.32 20.72 10.27
C ASN A 130 13.81 20.87 9.97
N PHE A 131 12.98 19.91 10.38
CA PHE A 131 11.53 20.00 10.18
C PHE A 131 10.87 21.00 11.14
N VAL A 132 9.99 21.86 10.61
CA VAL A 132 9.33 22.93 11.39
C VAL A 132 7.81 22.92 11.29
N THR A 133 7.25 22.22 10.31
CA THR A 133 5.79 22.05 10.21
C THR A 133 5.48 20.60 9.97
N PHE A 134 4.50 20.11 10.73
CA PHE A 134 4.02 18.75 10.67
C PHE A 134 2.53 18.79 10.36
N TYR A 135 2.04 17.95 9.46
CA TYR A 135 0.60 17.84 9.28
C TYR A 135 0.17 16.41 9.05
N LEU A 136 -1.05 16.11 9.50
CA LEU A 136 -1.76 14.89 9.20
C LEU A 136 -2.85 15.23 8.17
N PRO A 137 -3.01 14.44 7.09
CA PRO A 137 -4.16 14.56 6.22
C PRO A 137 -5.46 14.25 7.01
N PRO A 138 -6.65 14.58 6.48
CA PRO A 138 -7.93 14.25 7.12
C PRO A 138 -8.03 12.77 7.53
N SER A 139 -7.47 11.88 6.73
CA SER A 139 -7.40 10.44 6.96
C SER A 139 -6.39 9.99 8.01
N ARG A 140 -5.47 10.87 8.41
CA ARG A 140 -4.43 10.62 9.42
C ARG A 140 -3.50 9.44 9.08
N GLN A 141 -3.26 9.20 7.80
CA GLN A 141 -2.44 8.07 7.33
C GLN A 141 -0.93 8.23 7.54
N TYR A 142 -0.46 9.47 7.51
CA TYR A 142 0.95 9.79 7.72
C TYR A 142 1.11 11.13 8.44
N ILE A 143 2.32 11.36 8.94
CA ILE A 143 2.79 12.69 9.33
C ILE A 143 3.66 13.22 8.21
N ALA A 144 3.23 14.26 7.52
CA ALA A 144 4.05 14.95 6.53
C ALA A 144 4.82 16.08 7.19
N MET A 145 6.07 16.27 6.75
CA MET A 145 7.03 17.13 7.42
C MET A 145 7.64 18.11 6.43
N ILE A 146 7.56 19.40 6.75
CA ILE A 146 8.09 20.51 5.95
C ILE A 146 9.35 21.04 6.63
N PRO A 147 10.50 21.09 5.93
CA PRO A 147 11.74 21.62 6.48
C PRO A 147 11.67 23.14 6.60
N ARG A 148 12.51 23.72 7.47
CA ARG A 148 12.69 25.16 7.59
C ARG A 148 13.04 25.77 6.23
N GLY A 149 12.29 26.79 5.82
CA GLY A 149 12.46 27.44 4.51
C GLY A 149 11.82 26.70 3.33
N GLY A 150 11.26 25.50 3.56
CA GLY A 150 10.49 24.76 2.55
C GLY A 150 9.02 25.16 2.52
N SER A 151 8.39 25.06 1.35
CA SER A 151 6.94 25.23 1.16
C SER A 151 6.20 23.92 0.91
N ARG A 152 6.94 22.81 0.80
CA ARG A 152 6.42 21.48 0.51
C ARG A 152 7.01 20.45 1.46
N PRO A 153 6.26 19.40 1.80
CA PRO A 153 6.80 18.31 2.58
C PRO A 153 7.94 17.61 1.82
N THR A 154 8.96 17.22 2.58
CA THR A 154 10.10 16.44 2.07
C THR A 154 10.26 15.11 2.80
N ALA A 155 9.49 14.86 3.86
CA ALA A 155 9.43 13.56 4.52
C ALA A 155 8.01 13.21 5.02
N TRP A 156 7.74 11.92 5.12
CA TRP A 156 6.44 11.34 5.47
C TRP A 156 6.64 10.11 6.38
N ILE A 157 6.17 10.20 7.63
CA ILE A 157 6.16 9.08 8.57
C ILE A 157 4.83 8.33 8.45
N ASN A 158 4.90 7.05 8.09
CA ASN A 158 3.78 6.12 8.07
C ASN A 158 3.83 5.21 9.31
N LYS A 159 2.90 4.25 9.41
CA LYS A 159 2.83 3.35 10.58
C LYS A 159 4.03 2.43 10.74
N GLY A 160 4.69 2.03 9.65
CA GLY A 160 5.77 1.05 9.66
C GLY A 160 7.05 1.48 8.93
N TYR A 161 7.12 2.72 8.43
CA TYR A 161 8.29 3.24 7.75
C TYR A 161 8.24 4.78 7.68
N VAL A 162 9.39 5.38 7.41
CA VAL A 162 9.50 6.79 6.99
C VAL A 162 10.05 6.86 5.58
N TRP A 163 9.48 7.77 4.80
CA TRP A 163 9.95 8.08 3.45
C TRP A 163 10.41 9.53 3.38
N PHE A 164 11.46 9.83 2.62
CA PHE A 164 12.00 11.18 2.51
C PHE A 164 12.75 11.44 1.20
N LYS A 165 12.85 12.73 0.87
CA LYS A 165 13.65 13.25 -0.24
C LYS A 165 14.98 13.76 0.29
N ASN A 166 16.06 13.35 -0.36
CA ASN A 166 17.40 13.87 -0.13
C ASN A 166 17.60 15.21 -0.85
N ASP A 167 18.63 15.95 -0.44
CA ASP A 167 18.97 17.25 -1.01
C ASP A 167 19.42 17.16 -2.47
N ASP A 168 19.94 16.00 -2.90
CA ASP A 168 20.31 15.70 -4.29
C ASP A 168 19.09 15.35 -5.17
N GLY A 169 17.88 15.36 -4.60
CA GLY A 169 16.63 15.04 -5.29
C GLY A 169 16.30 13.54 -5.34
N THR A 170 17.17 12.67 -4.82
CA THR A 170 16.88 11.24 -4.66
C THR A 170 15.86 11.01 -3.55
N GLN A 171 15.34 9.79 -3.50
CA GLN A 171 14.22 9.40 -2.64
C GLN A 171 14.57 8.10 -1.93
N ASP A 172 14.46 8.10 -0.61
CA ASP A 172 14.83 6.97 0.24
C ASP A 172 13.74 6.66 1.26
N GLY A 173 13.77 5.44 1.80
CA GLY A 173 12.87 4.99 2.86
C GLY A 173 13.61 4.20 3.93
N ILE A 174 13.21 4.42 5.18
CA ILE A 174 13.69 3.64 6.33
C ILE A 174 12.50 2.86 6.88
N ALA A 175 12.57 1.54 6.84
CA ALA A 175 11.60 0.68 7.51
C ALA A 175 11.74 0.82 9.03
N PHE A 176 10.62 0.86 9.74
CA PHE A 176 10.61 0.84 11.20
C PHE A 176 10.68 -0.58 11.75
N PRO A 177 11.12 -0.76 13.01
CA PRO A 177 11.28 -2.09 13.63
C PRO A 177 10.00 -2.91 13.67
N TYR A 178 8.86 -2.25 13.89
CA TYR A 178 7.55 -2.88 13.87
C TYR A 178 6.78 -2.46 12.63
N ASN A 179 6.84 -3.29 11.60
CA ASN A 179 6.03 -3.08 10.41
C ASN A 179 4.96 -4.17 10.32
N LYS A 180 3.69 -3.81 10.60
CA LYS A 180 2.52 -4.67 10.32
C LYS A 180 2.23 -4.80 8.81
N LEU A 181 3.20 -4.58 7.91
CA LEU A 181 3.13 -5.22 6.61
C LEU A 181 3.23 -6.70 6.88
N ARG A 182 2.06 -7.37 6.96
CA ARG A 182 1.84 -8.80 7.25
C ARG A 182 3.15 -9.54 7.52
N ASP A 183 3.42 -9.83 8.80
CA ASP A 183 4.02 -11.14 9.10
C ASP A 183 3.31 -12.12 8.17
N GLY A 184 4.08 -12.85 7.36
CA GLY A 184 3.60 -13.73 6.28
C GLY A 184 2.75 -14.91 6.76
N GLY A 185 1.80 -14.68 7.66
CA GLY A 185 0.72 -15.55 8.04
C GLY A 185 -0.22 -15.72 6.86
N ARG A 186 -0.16 -16.93 6.29
CA ARG A 186 -1.08 -17.56 5.33
C ARG A 186 -2.44 -16.86 5.23
N ASN A 187 -2.76 -16.31 4.06
CA ASN A 187 -3.97 -15.51 3.83
C ASN A 187 -5.26 -16.36 3.99
N SER A 188 -6.35 -15.72 4.43
CA SER A 188 -7.67 -16.35 4.60
C SER A 188 -8.28 -16.89 3.29
N ARG A 189 -7.89 -16.31 2.14
CA ARG A 189 -8.24 -16.81 0.79
C ARG A 189 -7.46 -18.06 0.42
N GLN A 190 -6.16 -18.12 0.74
CA GLN A 190 -5.35 -19.31 0.55
C GLN A 190 -5.84 -20.45 1.46
N ARG A 191 -6.19 -20.16 2.72
CA ARG A 191 -6.88 -21.11 3.60
C ARG A 191 -8.21 -21.58 3.00
N ARG A 192 -9.08 -20.67 2.52
CA ARG A 192 -10.36 -21.05 1.90
C ARG A 192 -10.18 -21.87 0.62
N ARG A 193 -9.14 -21.60 -0.18
CA ARG A 193 -8.81 -22.37 -1.38
C ARG A 193 -8.26 -23.75 -1.05
N GLU A 194 -7.33 -23.83 -0.10
CA GLU A 194 -6.79 -25.10 0.44
C GLU A 194 -7.89 -25.92 1.16
N GLU A 195 -8.83 -25.27 1.85
CA GLU A 195 -9.97 -25.89 2.52
C GLU A 195 -11.04 -26.35 1.53
N ALA A 196 -11.28 -25.60 0.44
CA ALA A 196 -12.13 -26.03 -0.68
C ALA A 196 -11.50 -27.15 -1.53
N GLU A 197 -10.17 -27.29 -1.52
CA GLU A 197 -9.43 -28.36 -2.21
C GLU A 197 -9.32 -29.65 -1.36
N ARG A 198 -9.77 -29.64 -0.10
CA ARG A 198 -9.83 -30.86 0.74
C ARG A 198 -10.90 -31.80 0.22
N ARG A 199 -10.45 -32.85 -0.46
CA ARG A 199 -11.30 -33.94 -0.92
C ARG A 199 -11.59 -34.88 0.23
N ILE A 200 -12.84 -35.27 0.41
CA ILE A 200 -13.24 -36.29 1.40
C ILE A 200 -13.26 -37.65 0.71
N CYS A 201 -12.84 -38.69 1.41
CA CYS A 201 -12.85 -40.07 0.94
C CYS A 201 -14.30 -40.47 0.57
N PRO A 202 -14.53 -40.98 -0.65
CA PRO A 202 -15.89 -41.31 -1.12
C PRO A 202 -16.43 -42.63 -0.53
N THR A 203 -15.62 -43.40 0.19
CA THR A 203 -16.03 -44.67 0.81
C THR A 203 -17.11 -44.42 1.88
N PRO A 204 -18.31 -45.04 1.76
CA PRO A 204 -19.38 -44.86 2.72
C PRO A 204 -18.91 -45.16 4.16
N GLY A 205 -19.03 -44.16 5.04
CA GLY A 205 -18.65 -44.28 6.46
C GLY A 205 -17.20 -43.96 6.82
N CYS A 206 -16.30 -43.74 5.84
CA CYS A 206 -14.89 -43.40 6.14
C CYS A 206 -14.71 -41.93 6.56
N GLY A 207 -15.26 -40.98 5.78
CA GLY A 207 -15.26 -39.54 6.11
C GLY A 207 -13.87 -38.87 6.21
N MET A 208 -12.78 -39.59 5.93
CA MET A 208 -11.42 -39.07 6.02
C MET A 208 -11.12 -38.02 4.94
N VAL A 209 -10.35 -36.99 5.28
CA VAL A 209 -9.80 -36.05 4.30
C VAL A 209 -8.65 -36.73 3.56
N LEU A 210 -8.71 -36.76 2.23
CA LEU A 210 -7.72 -37.40 1.37
C LEU A 210 -6.40 -36.61 1.36
N PRO A 211 -5.24 -37.28 1.37
CA PRO A 211 -3.95 -36.65 1.12
C PRO A 211 -3.84 -36.15 -0.33
N PRO A 212 -2.82 -35.36 -0.68
CA PRO A 212 -2.63 -34.83 -2.04
C PRO A 212 -2.52 -35.89 -3.15
N ASN A 213 -2.10 -37.11 -2.81
CA ASN A 213 -2.06 -38.25 -3.73
C ASN A 213 -3.45 -38.80 -4.08
N GLY A 214 -4.51 -38.37 -3.38
CA GLY A 214 -5.89 -38.79 -3.61
C GLY A 214 -6.23 -40.20 -3.12
N VAL A 215 -5.34 -40.87 -2.38
CA VAL A 215 -5.52 -42.25 -1.92
C VAL A 215 -5.74 -42.28 -0.40
N CYS A 216 -6.76 -43.00 0.05
CA CYS A 216 -7.02 -43.18 1.48
C CYS A 216 -6.21 -44.35 2.02
N ASP A 217 -5.41 -44.15 3.07
CA ASP A 217 -4.60 -45.24 3.66
C ASP A 217 -5.42 -46.23 4.52
N TYR A 218 -6.72 -45.96 4.72
CA TYR A 218 -7.59 -46.70 5.65
C TYR A 218 -8.71 -47.50 4.96
N CYS A 219 -8.80 -47.46 3.62
CA CYS A 219 -9.83 -48.15 2.83
C CYS A 219 -9.22 -48.72 1.56
#